data_AF-A0A2U8FE88-F1
#
_entry.id   AF-A0A2U8FE88-F1
#
_cell.length_a   1.000
_cell.length_b   1.000
_cell.length_c   1.000
_cell.angle_alpha   90.00
_cell.angle_beta   90.00
_cell.angle_gamma   90.00
#
_symmetry.space_group_name_H-M   'P 1'
#
loop_
_entity.id
_entity.type
_entity.pdbx_description
1 polymer ?
#
loop_
_entity_poly.entity_id
_entity_poly.type
_entity_poly.pdbx_seq_one_letter_code
_entity_poly.pdbx_strand_id
1 'polypeptide(L)'
;MQGNMMQVIQPNHTISQSTIALIMKLIKKSYKEEEQQEVLNDIVAIVDEVKRDNRISSELIREEVVEKLKGELATKDFVRAEIAGVRTEIAKTQTKQMWFVIYTGIASAVVIIGANFAMVKFLLETLGK
;
A
#
# COMPACT_ATOMS: atom_id res chain seq x y z
N MET A 1 -0.93 -10.42 -67.84
CA MET A 1 -0.87 -9.11 -67.15
C MET A 1 -1.65 -9.25 -65.84
N GLN A 2 -0.94 -9.49 -64.73
CA GLN A 2 -1.52 -9.47 -63.38
C GLN A 2 -0.80 -8.38 -62.61
N GLY A 3 -1.52 -7.31 -62.28
CA GLY A 3 -0.99 -6.19 -61.52
C GLY A 3 -0.82 -6.59 -60.07
N ASN A 4 0.43 -6.71 -59.61
CA ASN A 4 0.74 -6.69 -58.19
C ASN A 4 0.35 -5.30 -57.66
N MET A 5 -0.83 -5.21 -57.05
CA MET A 5 -1.16 -4.08 -56.19
C MET A 5 -0.20 -4.16 -54.99
N MET A 6 0.80 -3.28 -54.99
CA MET A 6 1.60 -3.03 -53.80
C MET A 6 0.64 -2.70 -52.66
N GLN A 7 0.60 -3.56 -51.64
CA GLN A 7 0.04 -3.17 -50.35
C GLN A 7 0.88 -2.01 -49.85
N VAL A 8 0.34 -0.80 -49.99
CA VAL A 8 0.86 0.38 -49.32
C VAL A 8 0.67 0.10 -47.82
N ILE A 9 1.76 -0.28 -47.15
CA ILE A 9 1.83 -0.32 -45.70
C ILE A 9 1.52 1.10 -45.24
N GLN A 10 0.29 1.33 -44.80
CA GLN A 10 -0.08 2.65 -44.28
C GLN A 10 0.80 2.90 -43.04
N PRO A 11 1.56 4.00 -43.00
CA PRO A 11 2.27 4.38 -41.79
C PRO A 11 1.26 4.46 -40.65
N ASN A 12 1.53 3.71 -39.58
CA ASN A 12 0.72 3.68 -38.37
C ASN A 12 0.86 5.03 -37.65
N HIS A 13 0.25 6.08 -38.21
CA HIS A 13 0.26 7.40 -37.62
C HIS A 13 -0.63 7.39 -36.38
N THR A 14 -0.11 7.94 -35.29
CA THR A 14 -0.82 8.12 -34.01
C THR A 14 -2.11 8.92 -34.14
N ILE A 15 -2.20 9.75 -35.18
CA ILE A 15 -3.28 10.69 -35.43
C ILE A 15 -4.29 10.08 -36.40
N SER A 16 -5.59 10.19 -36.09
CA SER A 16 -6.65 9.70 -36.96
C SER A 16 -6.65 10.42 -38.32
N GLN A 17 -7.08 9.70 -39.36
CA GLN A 17 -7.19 10.25 -40.72
C GLN A 17 -8.10 11.50 -40.79
N SER A 18 -9.14 11.56 -39.96
CA SER A 18 -10.01 12.74 -39.85
C SER A 18 -9.27 13.98 -39.34
N THR A 19 -8.36 13.81 -38.38
CA THR A 19 -7.56 14.90 -37.83
C THR A 19 -6.45 15.30 -38.79
N ILE A 20 -5.82 14.35 -39.48
CA ILE A 20 -4.86 14.64 -40.58
C ILE A 20 -5.54 15.47 -41.67
N ALA A 21 -6.77 15.12 -42.06
CA ALA A 21 -7.52 15.87 -43.07
C ALA A 21 -7.83 17.31 -42.64
N LEU A 22 -8.16 17.52 -41.36
CA LEU A 22 -8.37 18.87 -40.80
C LEU A 22 -7.07 19.67 -40.75
N ILE A 23 -5.98 19.07 -40.30
CA ILE A 23 -4.64 19.69 -40.29
C ILE A 23 -4.24 20.09 -41.70
N MET A 24 -4.38 19.19 -42.67
CA MET A 24 -4.07 19.45 -44.07
C MET A 24 -4.93 20.58 -44.66
N LYS A 25 -6.20 20.67 -44.28
CA LYS A 25 -7.08 21.80 -44.68
C LYS A 25 -6.58 23.14 -44.13
N LEU A 26 -6.05 23.16 -42.91
CA LEU A 26 -5.47 24.37 -42.29
C LEU A 26 -4.14 24.73 -42.94
N ILE A 27 -3.25 23.75 -43.17
CA ILE A 27 -1.97 23.94 -43.84
C ILE A 27 -2.18 24.54 -45.24
N LYS A 28 -3.14 24.00 -46.01
CA LYS A 28 -3.50 24.51 -47.35
C LYS A 28 -3.93 25.97 -47.37
N LYS A 29 -4.43 26.50 -46.25
CA LYS A 29 -4.86 27.89 -46.14
C LYS A 29 -3.70 28.85 -45.83
N SER A 30 -2.57 28.32 -45.36
CA SER A 30 -1.48 29.10 -44.76
C SER A 30 -0.12 28.90 -45.44
N TYR A 31 0.09 27.81 -46.18
CA TYR A 31 1.38 27.44 -46.77
C TYR A 31 1.28 27.11 -48.28
N LYS A 32 2.36 27.38 -49.01
CA LYS A 32 2.50 27.02 -50.43
C LYS A 32 2.52 25.50 -50.59
N GLU A 33 1.99 24.98 -51.70
CA GLU A 33 1.87 23.53 -51.96
C GLU A 33 3.18 22.76 -51.73
N GLU A 34 4.31 23.39 -52.07
CA GLU A 34 5.68 22.88 -51.93
C GLU A 34 6.04 22.54 -50.47
N GLU A 35 5.51 23.32 -49.51
CA GLU A 35 5.86 23.26 -48.08
C GLU A 35 4.82 22.44 -47.27
N GLN A 36 3.64 22.14 -47.84
CA GLN A 36 2.52 21.58 -47.07
C GLN A 36 2.80 20.19 -46.50
N GLN A 37 3.49 19.35 -47.27
CA GLN A 37 3.77 17.98 -46.86
C GLN A 37 4.88 17.94 -45.79
N GLU A 38 5.85 18.84 -45.88
CA GLU A 38 6.91 18.99 -44.87
C GLU A 38 6.30 19.44 -43.53
N VAL A 39 5.48 20.48 -43.54
CA VAL A 39 4.78 20.97 -42.34
C VAL A 39 3.87 19.90 -41.73
N LEU A 40 3.18 19.10 -42.56
CA LEU A 40 2.38 17.99 -42.05
C LEU A 40 3.24 16.92 -41.37
N ASN A 41 4.37 16.55 -41.97
CA ASN A 41 5.28 15.56 -41.40
C ASN A 41 5.85 16.03 -40.06
N ASP A 42 6.24 17.30 -39.96
CA ASP A 42 6.73 17.91 -38.72
C ASP A 42 5.67 17.88 -37.62
N ILE A 43 4.42 18.24 -37.94
CA ILE A 43 3.31 18.19 -36.98
C ILE A 43 3.08 16.76 -36.48
N VAL A 44 3.10 15.77 -37.37
CA VAL A 44 2.94 14.37 -37.00
C VAL A 44 4.09 13.91 -36.11
N ALA A 45 5.34 14.28 -36.44
CA ALA A 45 6.51 13.94 -35.64
C ALA A 45 6.43 14.52 -34.22
N ILE A 46 6.02 15.79 -34.08
CA ILE A 46 5.82 16.45 -32.78
C ILE A 46 4.74 15.74 -31.97
N VAL A 47 3.62 15.36 -32.57
CA VAL A 47 2.55 14.65 -31.86
C VAL A 47 2.99 13.26 -31.41
N ASP A 48 3.77 12.57 -32.23
CA ASP A 48 4.35 11.27 -31.89
C ASP A 48 5.37 11.37 -30.74
N GLU A 49 6.14 12.45 -30.68
CA GLU A 49 7.05 12.77 -29.57
C GLU A 49 6.28 13.07 -28.28
N VAL A 50 5.34 14.02 -28.32
CA VAL A 50 4.51 14.40 -27.17
C VAL A 50 3.75 13.19 -26.59
N LYS A 51 3.25 12.29 -27.44
CA LYS A 51 2.58 11.08 -26.97
C LYS A 51 3.56 10.11 -26.29
N ARG A 52 4.76 9.95 -26.83
CA ARG A 52 5.80 9.10 -26.23
C ARG A 52 6.21 9.64 -24.86
N ASP A 53 6.46 10.93 -24.75
CA ASP A 53 6.84 11.57 -23.49
C ASP A 53 5.74 11.46 -22.43
N ASN A 54 4.48 11.70 -22.81
CA ASN A 54 3.35 11.52 -21.90
C ASN A 54 3.17 10.07 -21.45
N ARG A 55 3.40 9.11 -22.35
CA ARG A 55 3.32 7.68 -22.00
C ARG A 55 4.42 7.29 -21.01
N ILE A 56 5.66 7.71 -21.26
CA ILE A 56 6.79 7.46 -20.36
C ILE A 56 6.53 8.10 -18.98
N SER A 57 6.08 9.36 -18.96
CA SER A 57 5.73 10.06 -17.72
C SER A 57 4.64 9.34 -16.93
N SER A 58 3.57 8.89 -17.60
CA SER A 58 2.50 8.14 -16.94
C SER A 58 2.95 6.76 -16.43
N GLU A 59 3.84 6.08 -17.14
CA GLU A 59 4.40 4.78 -16.70
C GLU A 59 5.30 4.97 -15.48
N LEU A 60 6.17 5.98 -15.48
CA LEU A 60 7.03 6.34 -14.34
C LEU A 60 6.22 6.72 -13.08
N ILE A 61 5.20 7.57 -13.24
CA ILE A 61 4.31 7.93 -12.12
C ILE A 61 3.60 6.68 -11.58
N ARG A 62 3.14 5.78 -12.46
CA ARG A 62 2.47 4.54 -12.04
C ARG A 62 3.43 3.63 -11.28
N GLU A 63 4.66 3.47 -11.75
CA GLU A 63 5.67 2.66 -11.07
C GLU A 63 6.01 3.22 -9.69
N GLU A 64 6.27 4.53 -9.58
CA GLU A 64 6.58 5.17 -8.30
C GLU A 64 5.42 5.05 -7.29
N VAL A 65 4.17 5.25 -7.75
CA VAL A 65 2.98 5.09 -6.90
C VAL A 65 2.82 3.63 -6.45
N VAL A 66 3.02 2.66 -7.33
CA VAL A 66 2.94 1.23 -6.97
C VAL A 66 4.04 0.86 -5.96
N GLU A 67 5.26 1.37 -6.13
CA GLU A 67 6.37 1.10 -5.22
C GLU A 67 6.12 1.70 -3.83
N LYS A 68 5.70 2.98 -3.77
CA LYS A 68 5.33 3.63 -2.49
C LYS A 68 4.18 2.91 -1.80
N LEU A 69 3.12 2.54 -2.54
CA LEU A 69 1.99 1.79 -1.98
C LEU A 69 2.41 0.42 -1.45
N LYS A 70 3.29 -0.30 -2.15
CA LYS A 70 3.84 -1.58 -1.64
C LYS A 70 4.66 -1.37 -0.35
N GLY A 71 5.48 -0.33 -0.30
CA GLY A 71 6.26 0.02 0.89
C GLY A 71 5.37 0.39 2.09
N GLU A 72 4.34 1.20 1.87
CA GLU A 72 3.37 1.58 2.91
C GLU A 72 2.54 0.38 3.39
N LEU A 73 2.10 -0.50 2.48
CA LEU A 73 1.35 -1.71 2.83
C LEU A 73 2.21 -2.66 3.67
N ALA A 74 3.48 -2.89 3.30
CA ALA A 74 4.41 -3.69 4.08
C ALA A 74 4.64 -3.11 5.49
N THR A 75 4.75 -1.78 5.59
CA THR A 75 4.89 -1.08 6.87
C THR A 75 3.62 -1.19 7.72
N LYS A 76 2.45 -1.09 7.10
CA LYS A 76 1.15 -1.22 7.79
C LYS A 76 0.93 -2.62 8.35
N ASP A 77 1.29 -3.67 7.61
CA ASP A 77 1.17 -5.05 8.08
C ASP A 77 2.14 -5.33 9.24
N PHE A 78 3.37 -4.80 9.16
CA PHE A 78 4.33 -4.84 10.27
C PHE A 78 3.78 -4.16 11.53
N VAL A 79 3.31 -2.91 11.41
CA VAL A 79 2.73 -2.16 12.54
C VAL A 79 1.51 -2.87 13.12
N ARG A 80 0.66 -3.46 12.27
CA ARG A 80 -0.50 -4.23 12.74
C ARG A 80 -0.07 -5.48 13.52
N ALA A 81 0.96 -6.18 13.05
CA ALA A 81 1.51 -7.34 13.76
C ALA A 81 2.12 -6.96 15.11
N GLU A 82 2.88 -5.85 15.16
CA GLU A 82 3.46 -5.33 16.39
C GLU A 82 2.39 -4.92 17.41
N ILE A 83 1.33 -4.21 16.98
CA ILE A 83 0.19 -3.88 17.84
C ILE A 83 -0.50 -5.14 18.39
N ALA A 84 -0.68 -6.17 17.56
CA ALA A 84 -1.26 -7.44 18.01
C ALA A 84 -0.36 -8.15 19.03
N GLY A 85 0.96 -8.10 18.83
CA GLY A 85 1.96 -8.57 19.78
C GLY A 85 1.85 -7.85 21.13
N VAL A 86 1.89 -6.52 21.12
CA VAL A 86 1.77 -5.69 22.33
C VAL A 86 0.47 -5.96 23.08
N ARG A 87 -0.67 -6.07 22.37
CA ARG A 87 -1.97 -6.41 23.00
C ARG A 87 -1.91 -7.78 23.70
N THR A 88 -1.26 -8.76 23.08
CA THR A 88 -1.09 -10.10 23.64
C THR A 88 -0.21 -10.07 24.89
N GLU A 89 0.89 -9.30 24.87
CA GLU A 89 1.78 -9.14 26.02
C GLU A 89 1.10 -8.43 27.20
N ILE A 90 0.29 -7.40 26.93
CA ILE A 90 -0.52 -6.73 27.94
C ILE A 90 -1.51 -7.72 28.58
N ALA A 91 -2.24 -8.49 27.78
CA ALA A 91 -3.20 -9.47 28.28
C ALA A 91 -2.55 -10.57 29.15
N LYS A 92 -1.38 -11.06 28.73
CA LYS A 92 -0.57 -12.01 29.52
C LYS A 92 -0.11 -11.40 30.83
N THR A 93 0.36 -10.15 30.80
CA THR A 93 0.85 -9.43 31.98
C THR A 93 -0.29 -9.18 32.98
N GLN A 94 -1.45 -8.74 32.52
CA GLN A 94 -2.64 -8.55 33.37
C GLN A 94 -3.06 -9.86 34.04
N THR A 95 -3.07 -10.97 33.28
CA THR A 95 -3.39 -12.30 33.82
C THR A 95 -2.37 -12.72 34.89
N LYS A 96 -1.07 -12.51 34.64
CA LYS A 96 0.00 -12.82 35.60
C LYS A 96 -0.13 -11.98 36.87
N GLN A 97 -0.43 -10.68 36.75
CA GLN A 97 -0.67 -9.79 37.89
C GLN A 97 -1.88 -10.23 38.71
N MET A 98 -2.98 -10.62 38.05
CA MET A 98 -4.18 -11.13 38.73
C MET A 98 -3.86 -12.38 39.55
N TRP A 99 -3.14 -13.35 38.98
CA TRP A 99 -2.71 -14.54 39.71
C TRP A 99 -1.82 -14.20 40.89
N PHE A 100 -0.89 -13.25 40.74
CA PHE A 100 -0.04 -12.80 41.84
C PHE A 100 -0.85 -12.30 43.03
N VAL A 101 -1.89 -11.48 42.78
CA VAL A 101 -2.79 -10.97 43.84
C VAL A 101 -3.58 -12.10 44.50
N ILE A 102 -4.06 -13.09 43.73
CA ILE A 102 -4.77 -14.25 44.28
C ILE A 102 -3.84 -15.07 45.20
N TYR A 103 -2.61 -15.34 44.75
CA TYR A 103 -1.64 -16.09 45.54
C TYR A 103 -1.30 -15.41 46.87
N THR A 104 -1.08 -14.09 46.85
CA THR A 104 -0.79 -13.34 48.09
C THR A 104 -1.99 -13.30 49.02
N GLY A 105 -3.20 -13.17 48.48
CA GLY A 105 -4.45 -13.27 49.25
C GLY A 105 -4.60 -14.62 49.95
N ILE A 106 -4.42 -15.73 49.22
CA ILE A 106 -4.50 -17.08 49.80
C ILE A 106 -3.42 -17.30 50.85
N ALA A 107 -2.16 -16.92 50.55
CA ALA A 107 -1.05 -17.10 51.47
C ALA A 107 -1.28 -16.34 52.79
N SER A 108 -1.76 -15.10 52.73
CA SER A 108 -2.06 -14.32 53.94
C SER A 108 -3.20 -14.94 54.76
N ALA A 109 -4.27 -15.43 54.11
CA ALA A 109 -5.37 -16.09 54.79
C ALA A 109 -4.91 -17.36 55.54
N VAL A 110 -4.06 -18.17 54.92
CA VAL A 110 -3.48 -19.37 55.53
C VAL A 110 -2.68 -19.02 56.79
N VAL A 111 -1.85 -17.97 56.72
CA VAL A 111 -1.06 -17.51 57.87
C VAL A 111 -1.96 -17.03 59.00
N ILE A 112 -2.99 -16.23 58.70
CA ILE A 112 -3.93 -15.71 59.70
C ILE A 112 -4.67 -16.87 60.39
N ILE A 113 -5.22 -17.80 59.62
CA ILE A 113 -5.96 -18.95 60.16
C ILE A 113 -5.03 -19.83 61.00
N GLY A 114 -3.82 -20.11 60.51
CA GLY A 114 -2.83 -20.91 61.22
C GLY A 114 -2.41 -20.28 62.54
N ALA A 115 -2.16 -18.96 62.56
CA ALA A 115 -1.82 -18.22 63.77
C ALA A 115 -2.97 -18.23 64.79
N ASN A 116 -4.20 -17.99 64.34
CA ASN A 116 -5.39 -18.03 65.21
C ASN A 116 -5.61 -19.43 65.79
N PHE A 117 -5.48 -20.48 64.98
CA PHE A 117 -5.59 -21.86 65.45
C PHE A 117 -4.52 -22.21 66.49
N ALA A 118 -3.25 -21.86 66.21
CA ALA A 118 -2.15 -22.08 67.15
C ALA A 118 -2.37 -21.37 68.49
N MET A 119 -2.88 -20.13 68.45
CA MET A 119 -3.21 -19.36 69.65
C MET A 119 -4.35 -20.02 70.46
N VAL A 120 -5.44 -20.42 69.82
CA VAL A 120 -6.55 -21.12 70.49
C VAL A 120 -6.07 -22.44 71.10
N LYS A 121 -5.26 -23.20 70.37
CA LYS A 121 -4.67 -24.45 70.89
C LYS A 121 -3.81 -24.19 72.12
N PHE A 122 -2.93 -23.19 72.07
CA PHE A 122 -2.08 -22.81 73.21
C PHE A 122 -2.90 -22.38 74.44
N LEU A 123 -3.96 -21.60 74.25
CA LEU A 123 -4.85 -21.18 75.34
C LEU A 123 -5.55 -22.38 75.98
N LEU A 124 -6.07 -23.32 75.17
CA LEU A 124 -6.71 -24.53 75.67
C LEU A 124 -5.71 -25.44 76.41
N GLU A 125 -4.49 -25.60 75.91
CA GLU A 125 -3.44 -26.39 76.58
C GLU A 125 -2.96 -25.75 77.89
N THR A 126 -3.01 -24.41 77.98
CA THR A 126 -2.63 -23.68 79.20
C THR A 126 -3.73 -23.69 80.25
N LEU A 127 -5.00 -23.60 79.86
CA LEU A 127 -6.17 -23.60 80.76
C LEU A 127 -6.64 -25.01 81.15
N GLY A 128 -6.33 -26.03 80.35
CA GLY A 128 -6.65 -27.43 80.62
C GLY A 128 -5.64 -28.16 81.53
N LYS A 129 -4.65 -27.42 82.05
CA LYS A 129 -3.75 -27.83 83.14
C LYS A 129 -4.12 -27.06 84.39
#